data_AF-A0A0N9I8X7-F1
#
_entry.id   AF-A0A0N9I8X7-F1
#
_cell.length_a   1.000
_cell.length_b   1.000
_cell.length_c   1.000
_cell.angle_alpha   90.00
_cell.angle_beta   90.00
_cell.angle_gamma   90.00
#
_symmetry.space_group_name_H-M   'P 1'
#
loop_
_entity.id
_entity.type
_entity.pdbx_description
1 polymer ?
#
loop_
_entity_poly.entity_id
_entity_poly.type
_entity_poly.pdbx_seq_one_letter_code
_entity_poly.pdbx_strand_id
1 'polypeptide(L)'
;MHYCFRSVEDLLDALTASLFGEMAEVAAVALRVSGAVEQSVRAALHRLWSPYRLDPARYKAVLDLIPYALRRPSATMTVRDYEAKVCALAAQFLVDLAAHNDITWQDPAGVVGRVLISTVDGVLLAWLIDRDDNGTEAAFDWLAASIAARVTGSR
;
A
#
# COMPACT_ATOMS: atom_id res chain seq x y z
N MET A 1 7.30 -26.52 28.10
CA MET A 1 7.07 -25.60 26.96
C MET A 1 6.29 -24.41 27.51
N HIS A 2 6.93 -23.23 27.64
CA HIS A 2 6.21 -22.01 27.98
C HIS A 2 5.60 -21.45 26.70
N TYR A 3 4.28 -21.41 26.62
CA TYR A 3 3.54 -20.74 25.55
C TYR A 3 3.93 -19.25 25.61
N CYS A 4 4.50 -18.68 24.53
CA CYS A 4 4.95 -17.28 24.50
C CYS A 4 3.81 -16.25 24.61
N PHE A 5 2.56 -16.72 24.57
CA PHE A 5 1.34 -15.91 24.62
C PHE A 5 0.43 -16.40 25.76
N ARG A 6 -0.46 -15.56 26.27
CA ARG A 6 -1.36 -15.97 27.37
C ARG A 6 -2.71 -16.46 26.85
N SER A 7 -3.01 -16.21 25.56
CA SER A 7 -4.25 -16.56 24.90
C SER A 7 -4.09 -16.62 23.37
N VAL A 8 -5.10 -17.13 22.65
CA VAL A 8 -5.14 -17.07 21.17
C VAL A 8 -5.30 -15.62 20.70
N GLU A 9 -6.02 -14.82 21.48
CA GLU A 9 -6.19 -13.40 21.25
C GLU A 9 -4.85 -12.65 21.32
N ASP A 10 -4.01 -12.96 22.31
CA ASP A 10 -2.66 -12.38 22.44
C ASP A 10 -1.78 -12.76 21.24
N LEU A 11 -1.92 -14.00 20.75
CA LEU A 11 -1.23 -14.47 19.55
C LEU A 11 -1.71 -13.70 18.30
N LEU A 12 -3.01 -13.48 18.13
CA LEU A 12 -3.57 -12.77 16.98
C LEU A 12 -3.26 -11.27 17.02
N ASP A 13 -3.26 -10.64 18.20
CA ASP A 13 -2.85 -9.23 18.36
C ASP A 13 -1.36 -9.08 18.01
N ALA A 14 -0.49 -10.00 18.47
CA ALA A 14 0.92 -10.00 18.11
C ALA A 14 1.17 -10.27 16.61
N LEU A 15 0.41 -11.20 16.02
CA LEU A 15 0.48 -11.49 14.59
C LEU A 15 0.04 -10.28 13.75
N THR A 16 -1.02 -9.59 14.19
CA THR A 16 -1.47 -8.32 13.57
C THR A 16 -0.36 -7.29 13.61
N ALA A 17 0.26 -7.04 14.77
CA ALA A 17 1.36 -6.10 14.88
C ALA A 17 2.55 -6.45 13.97
N SER A 18 2.93 -7.73 13.91
CA SER A 18 4.04 -8.19 13.07
C SER A 18 3.73 -8.01 11.58
N LEU A 19 2.60 -8.55 11.10
CA LEU A 19 2.27 -8.55 9.68
C LEU A 19 2.05 -7.14 9.14
N PHE A 20 1.27 -6.30 9.84
CA PHE A 20 1.03 -4.93 9.37
C PHE A 20 2.30 -4.07 9.46
N GLY A 21 3.18 -4.33 10.42
CA GLY A 21 4.51 -3.71 10.48
C GLY A 21 5.33 -4.01 9.23
N GLU A 22 5.42 -5.28 8.82
CA GLU A 22 6.10 -5.68 7.59
C GLU A 22 5.43 -5.11 6.34
N MET A 23 4.10 -5.06 6.28
CA MET A 23 3.40 -4.47 5.14
C MET A 23 3.72 -2.99 4.97
N ALA A 24 3.90 -2.26 6.07
CA ALA A 24 4.35 -0.88 6.02
C ALA A 24 5.80 -0.75 5.52
N GLU A 25 6.68 -1.70 5.86
CA GLU A 25 8.05 -1.74 5.33
C GLU A 25 8.07 -2.05 3.82
N VAL A 26 7.21 -2.96 3.35
CA VAL A 26 7.00 -3.19 1.91
C VAL A 26 6.63 -1.89 1.21
N ALA A 27 5.66 -1.15 1.75
CA ALA A 27 5.28 0.15 1.19
C ALA A 27 6.43 1.16 1.18
N ALA A 28 7.20 1.24 2.27
CA ALA A 28 8.35 2.14 2.38
C ALA A 28 9.47 1.83 1.38
N VAL A 29 9.67 0.56 1.03
CA VAL A 29 10.64 0.14 0.01
C VAL A 29 10.10 0.38 -1.40
N ALA A 30 8.81 0.14 -1.62
CA ALA A 30 8.21 0.21 -2.94
C ALA A 30 8.02 1.65 -3.45
N LEU A 31 7.56 2.55 -2.57
CA LEU A 31 7.22 3.94 -2.86
C LEU A 31 8.48 4.82 -2.98
N ARG A 32 9.19 4.65 -4.10
CA ARG A 32 10.43 5.38 -4.41
C ARG A 32 10.42 5.91 -5.82
N VAL A 33 10.88 7.15 -5.95
CA VAL A 33 10.99 7.83 -7.25
C VAL A 33 11.95 7.09 -8.18
N SER A 34 11.53 6.87 -9.43
CA SER A 34 12.39 6.34 -10.49
C SER A 34 11.97 6.88 -11.86
N GLY A 35 12.49 8.05 -12.22
CA GLY A 35 12.32 8.67 -13.52
C GLY A 35 11.08 9.57 -13.62
N ALA A 36 10.51 9.63 -14.82
CA ALA A 36 9.35 10.45 -15.14
C ALA A 36 8.12 10.06 -14.29
N VAL A 37 7.19 10.99 -14.12
CA VAL A 37 6.00 10.85 -13.25
C VAL A 37 5.28 9.51 -13.45
N GLU A 38 4.78 9.25 -14.65
CA GLU A 38 4.01 8.02 -14.94
C GLU A 38 4.85 6.75 -14.71
N GLN A 39 6.08 6.74 -15.22
CA GLN A 39 6.99 5.60 -15.07
C GLN A 39 7.29 5.31 -13.60
N SER A 40 7.50 6.36 -12.81
CA SER A 40 7.79 6.24 -11.39
C SER A 40 6.60 5.70 -10.60
N VAL A 41 5.39 6.17 -10.89
CA VAL A 41 4.16 5.66 -10.26
C VAL A 41 3.97 4.19 -10.63
N ARG A 42 4.05 3.86 -11.92
CA ARG A 42 3.95 2.47 -12.41
C ARG A 42 4.95 1.55 -11.72
N ALA A 43 6.22 1.96 -11.66
CA ALA A 43 7.28 1.18 -11.00
C ALA A 43 6.98 0.97 -9.50
N ALA A 44 6.48 1.99 -8.80
CA ALA A 44 6.09 1.86 -7.40
C ALA A 44 4.93 0.86 -7.21
N LEU A 45 3.92 0.88 -8.10
CA LEU A 45 2.79 -0.06 -8.07
C LEU A 45 3.25 -1.51 -8.26
N HIS A 46 4.14 -1.78 -9.23
CA HIS A 46 4.70 -3.13 -9.40
C HIS A 46 5.55 -3.57 -8.20
N ARG A 47 6.31 -2.66 -7.57
CA ARG A 47 7.07 -2.98 -6.36
C ARG A 47 6.15 -3.27 -5.17
N LEU A 48 5.03 -2.57 -5.05
CA LEU A 48 4.00 -2.87 -4.05
C LEU A 48 3.42 -4.26 -4.28
N TRP A 49 3.11 -4.62 -5.53
CA TRP A 49 2.51 -5.90 -5.88
C TRP A 49 3.45 -7.11 -5.72
N SER A 50 4.73 -6.95 -6.02
CA SER A 50 5.70 -8.05 -6.12
C SER A 50 5.74 -8.98 -4.89
N PRO A 51 5.81 -8.49 -3.64
CA PRO A 51 5.78 -9.36 -2.46
C PRO A 51 4.51 -10.20 -2.35
N TYR A 52 3.35 -9.65 -2.75
CA TYR A 52 2.08 -10.37 -2.73
C TYR A 52 2.00 -11.49 -3.79
N ARG A 53 2.72 -11.34 -4.91
CA ARG A 53 2.87 -12.43 -5.90
C ARG A 53 3.70 -13.58 -5.36
N LEU A 54 4.74 -13.27 -4.58
CA LEU A 54 5.66 -14.25 -4.01
C LEU A 54 5.02 -15.05 -2.87
N ASP A 55 4.21 -14.41 -2.02
CA ASP A 55 3.51 -15.06 -0.90
C ASP A 55 2.05 -14.60 -0.79
N PRO A 56 1.15 -15.12 -1.64
CA PRO A 56 -0.28 -14.77 -1.60
C PRO A 56 -0.97 -15.21 -0.31
N ALA A 57 -0.46 -16.25 0.35
CA ALA A 57 -1.02 -16.73 1.60
C ALA A 57 -0.82 -15.71 2.72
N ARG A 58 0.34 -15.04 2.76
CA ARG A 58 0.59 -13.92 3.67
C ARG A 58 -0.39 -12.77 3.45
N TYR A 59 -0.71 -12.44 2.20
CA TYR A 59 -1.68 -11.37 1.94
C TYR A 59 -3.10 -11.74 2.40
N LYS A 60 -3.50 -12.98 2.15
CA LYS A 60 -4.78 -13.49 2.64
C LYS A 60 -4.87 -13.37 4.17
N ALA A 61 -3.79 -13.67 4.89
CA ALA A 61 -3.74 -13.50 6.34
C ALA A 61 -3.93 -12.03 6.76
N VAL A 62 -3.35 -11.06 6.04
CA VAL A 62 -3.58 -9.63 6.30
C VAL A 62 -5.07 -9.30 6.16
N LEU A 63 -5.71 -9.76 5.07
CA LEU A 63 -7.15 -9.52 4.85
C LEU A 63 -8.03 -10.14 5.94
N ASP A 64 -7.72 -11.36 6.38
CA ASP A 64 -8.46 -12.03 7.46
C ASP A 64 -8.28 -11.31 8.82
N LEU A 65 -7.13 -10.66 9.04
CA LEU A 65 -6.82 -9.94 10.27
C LEU A 65 -7.47 -8.55 10.35
N ILE A 66 -7.83 -7.90 9.23
CA ILE A 66 -8.51 -6.60 9.27
C ILE A 66 -9.85 -6.70 10.03
N PRO A 67 -10.80 -7.59 9.68
CA PRO A 67 -12.06 -7.71 10.42
C PRO A 67 -11.86 -8.17 11.87
N TYR A 68 -10.85 -9.00 12.14
CA TYR A 68 -10.48 -9.37 13.51
C TYR A 68 -10.07 -8.12 14.32
N ALA A 69 -9.14 -7.34 13.79
CA ALA A 69 -8.59 -6.17 14.45
C ALA A 69 -9.66 -5.11 14.72
N LEU A 70 -10.57 -4.87 13.78
CA LEU A 70 -11.64 -3.88 13.90
C LEU A 70 -12.67 -4.21 15.00
N ARG A 71 -12.71 -5.44 15.51
CA ARG A 71 -13.55 -5.84 16.65
C ARG A 71 -12.85 -5.68 18.00
N ARG A 72 -11.59 -5.27 18.03
CA ARG A 72 -10.71 -5.28 19.19
C ARG A 72 -9.98 -3.94 19.35
N PRO A 73 -10.16 -3.20 20.46
CA PRO A 73 -9.55 -1.87 20.60
C PRO A 73 -8.02 -1.82 20.41
N SER A 74 -7.29 -2.79 20.98
CA SER A 74 -5.83 -2.90 20.86
C SER A 74 -5.37 -3.07 19.41
N ALA A 75 -5.90 -4.07 18.71
CA ALA A 75 -5.56 -4.37 17.33
C ALA A 75 -6.11 -3.33 16.33
N THR A 76 -7.25 -2.70 16.63
CA THR A 76 -7.77 -1.57 15.84
C THR A 76 -6.74 -0.45 15.75
N MET A 77 -6.01 -0.17 16.84
CA MET A 77 -4.99 0.87 16.79
C MET A 77 -3.84 0.51 15.87
N THR A 78 -3.37 -0.74 15.91
CA THR A 78 -2.34 -1.24 15.00
C THR A 78 -2.70 -1.04 13.53
N VAL A 79 -3.93 -1.41 13.13
CA VAL A 79 -4.36 -1.28 11.73
C VAL A 79 -4.56 0.19 11.32
N ARG A 80 -4.98 1.05 12.26
CA ARG A 80 -5.05 2.51 12.02
C ARG A 80 -3.68 3.13 11.85
N ASP A 81 -2.71 2.74 12.67
CA ASP A 81 -1.34 3.24 12.60
C ASP A 81 -0.67 2.78 11.30
N TYR A 82 -0.92 1.55 10.87
CA TYR A 82 -0.54 1.06 9.56
C TYR A 82 -1.10 1.93 8.43
N GLU A 83 -2.43 2.13 8.42
CA GLU A 83 -3.11 2.90 7.38
C GLU A 83 -2.58 4.34 7.31
N ALA A 84 -2.38 4.97 8.47
CA ALA A 84 -1.79 6.30 8.57
C ALA A 84 -0.35 6.33 8.02
N LYS A 85 0.48 5.35 8.39
CA LYS A 85 1.87 5.23 7.92
C LYS A 85 1.93 5.05 6.40
N VAL A 86 1.12 4.16 5.82
CA VAL A 86 1.14 3.90 4.38
C VAL A 86 0.60 5.10 3.58
N CYS A 87 -0.44 5.77 4.07
CA CYS A 87 -0.92 7.02 3.46
C CYS A 87 0.15 8.13 3.50
N ALA A 88 0.88 8.26 4.62
CA ALA A 88 1.95 9.24 4.75
C ALA A 88 3.12 8.95 3.80
N LEU A 89 3.51 7.67 3.66
CA LEU A 89 4.53 7.25 2.69
C LEU A 89 4.11 7.57 1.25
N ALA A 90 2.85 7.32 0.89
CA ALA A 90 2.34 7.62 -0.45
C ALA A 90 2.33 9.13 -0.72
N ALA A 91 1.91 9.94 0.25
CA ALA A 91 1.95 11.39 0.15
C ALA A 91 3.40 11.91 -0.01
N GLN A 92 4.34 11.39 0.79
CA GLN A 92 5.75 11.76 0.70
C GLN A 92 6.34 11.37 -0.66
N PHE A 93 6.05 10.17 -1.15
CA PHE A 93 6.46 9.73 -2.49
C PHE A 93 6.01 10.70 -3.59
N LEU A 94 4.78 11.20 -3.51
CA LEU A 94 4.27 12.19 -4.47
C LEU A 94 4.95 13.55 -4.33
N VAL A 95 5.29 13.99 -3.11
CA VAL A 95 6.10 15.20 -2.89
C VAL A 95 7.49 15.05 -3.49
N ASP A 96 8.15 13.92 -3.26
CA ASP A 96 9.48 13.63 -3.80
C ASP A 96 9.44 13.54 -5.33
N LEU A 97 8.37 12.95 -5.88
CA LEU A 97 8.18 12.84 -7.33
C LEU A 97 7.98 14.21 -7.99
N ALA A 98 7.24 15.10 -7.31
CA ALA A 98 7.06 16.48 -7.75
C ALA A 98 8.39 17.23 -7.77
N ALA A 99 9.18 17.12 -6.70
CA ALA A 99 10.49 17.74 -6.61
C ALA A 99 11.47 17.19 -7.66
N HIS A 100 11.45 15.87 -7.91
CA HIS A 100 12.34 15.23 -8.88
C HIS A 100 12.07 15.66 -10.32
N ASN A 101 10.81 15.91 -10.68
CA ASN A 101 10.39 16.27 -12.03
C ASN A 101 10.12 17.77 -12.22
N ASP A 102 10.34 18.58 -11.17
CA ASP A 102 10.01 20.00 -11.11
C ASP A 102 8.54 20.29 -11.53
N ILE A 103 7.61 19.48 -11.02
CA ILE A 103 6.18 19.61 -11.31
C ILE A 103 5.36 20.06 -10.10
N THR A 104 4.14 20.47 -10.37
CA THR A 104 3.10 20.67 -9.34
C THR A 104 1.92 19.73 -9.58
N TRP A 105 1.34 19.24 -8.49
CA TRP A 105 0.10 18.47 -8.52
C TRP A 105 -1.12 19.41 -8.53
N GLN A 106 -2.16 19.00 -9.26
CA GLN A 106 -3.48 19.64 -9.26
C GLN A 106 -4.15 19.58 -7.87
N ASP A 107 -3.84 18.56 -7.06
CA ASP A 107 -4.43 18.35 -5.74
C ASP A 107 -3.35 18.14 -4.67
N PRO A 108 -3.72 18.25 -3.38
CA PRO A 108 -2.82 17.91 -2.30
C PRO A 108 -2.30 16.47 -2.43
N ALA A 109 -0.99 16.29 -2.24
CA ALA A 109 -0.34 14.98 -2.31
C ALA A 109 -0.98 13.93 -1.39
N GLY A 110 -1.53 14.34 -0.24
CA GLY A 110 -2.27 13.45 0.66
C GLY A 110 -3.55 12.87 0.05
N VAL A 111 -4.26 13.65 -0.78
CA VAL A 111 -5.48 13.18 -1.48
C VAL A 111 -5.11 12.17 -2.55
N VAL A 112 -4.12 12.49 -3.38
CA VAL A 112 -3.64 11.59 -4.44
C VAL A 112 -3.02 10.33 -3.83
N GLY A 113 -2.29 10.46 -2.73
CA GLY A 113 -1.71 9.33 -1.99
C GLY A 113 -2.77 8.39 -1.41
N ARG A 114 -3.85 8.94 -0.85
CA ARG A 114 -5.02 8.15 -0.40
C ARG A 114 -5.63 7.36 -1.56
N VAL A 115 -5.85 8.01 -2.71
CA VAL A 115 -6.39 7.36 -3.91
C VAL A 115 -5.47 6.24 -4.39
N LEU A 116 -4.15 6.49 -4.42
CA LEU A 116 -3.16 5.50 -4.82
C LEU A 116 -3.24 4.24 -3.95
N ILE A 117 -3.20 4.39 -2.62
CA ILE A 117 -3.22 3.25 -1.69
C ILE A 117 -4.55 2.52 -1.74
N SER A 118 -5.68 3.22 -1.66
CA SER A 118 -6.99 2.57 -1.72
C SER A 118 -7.24 1.83 -3.04
N THR A 119 -6.70 2.33 -4.16
CA THR A 119 -6.79 1.63 -5.45
C THR A 119 -5.90 0.39 -5.47
N VAL A 120 -4.67 0.48 -4.95
CA VAL A 120 -3.78 -0.67 -4.81
C VAL A 120 -4.44 -1.78 -3.99
N ASP A 121 -5.03 -1.45 -2.85
CA ASP A 121 -5.73 -2.44 -2.00
C ASP A 121 -6.86 -3.15 -2.77
N GLY A 122 -7.66 -2.39 -3.52
CA GLY A 122 -8.74 -2.94 -4.34
C GLY A 122 -8.24 -3.85 -5.47
N VAL A 123 -7.19 -3.42 -6.18
CA VAL A 123 -6.57 -4.19 -7.28
C VAL A 123 -5.94 -5.48 -6.74
N LEU A 124 -5.20 -5.41 -5.64
CA LEU A 124 -4.58 -6.58 -5.03
C LEU A 124 -5.61 -7.56 -4.47
N LEU A 125 -6.72 -7.08 -3.92
CA LEU A 125 -7.85 -7.92 -3.52
C LEU A 125 -8.47 -8.63 -4.72
N ALA A 126 -8.71 -7.92 -5.83
CA ALA A 126 -9.23 -8.51 -7.06
C ALA A 126 -8.29 -9.59 -7.60
N TRP A 127 -6.99 -9.28 -7.68
CA TRP A 127 -5.97 -10.24 -8.09
C TRP A 127 -5.93 -11.50 -7.22
N LEU A 128 -6.15 -11.38 -5.91
CA LEU A 128 -6.17 -12.54 -5.03
C LEU A 128 -7.33 -13.50 -5.37
N ILE A 129 -8.42 -12.98 -5.94
CA ILE A 129 -9.62 -13.73 -6.33
C ILE A 129 -9.44 -14.38 -7.70
N ASP A 130 -9.06 -13.61 -8.72
CA ASP A 130 -9.05 -14.06 -10.12
C ASP A 130 -7.69 -14.54 -10.62
N ARG A 131 -6.60 -14.16 -9.92
CA ARG A 131 -5.20 -14.41 -10.31
C ARG A 131 -4.84 -13.85 -11.68
N ASP A 132 -5.54 -12.81 -12.13
CA ASP A 132 -5.32 -12.19 -13.43
C ASP A 132 -4.17 -11.17 -13.35
N ASP A 133 -2.97 -11.66 -13.64
CA ASP A 133 -1.77 -10.82 -13.74
C ASP A 133 -1.95 -9.72 -14.80
N ASN A 134 -2.55 -10.02 -15.96
CA ASN A 134 -2.69 -9.05 -17.05
C ASN A 134 -3.69 -7.94 -16.70
N GLY A 135 -4.83 -8.31 -16.11
CA GLY A 135 -5.83 -7.35 -15.63
C GLY A 135 -5.26 -6.44 -14.53
N THR A 136 -4.42 -7.00 -13.65
CA THR A 136 -3.72 -6.26 -12.61
C THR A 136 -2.73 -5.25 -13.18
N GLU A 137 -1.92 -5.66 -14.16
CA GLU A 137 -0.99 -4.77 -14.86
C GLU A 137 -1.73 -3.64 -15.57
N ALA A 138 -2.82 -3.96 -16.29
CA ALA A 138 -3.65 -2.95 -16.96
C ALA A 138 -4.26 -1.94 -15.98
N ALA A 139 -4.68 -2.37 -14.79
CA ALA A 139 -5.20 -1.50 -13.75
C ALA A 139 -4.11 -0.56 -13.19
N PHE A 140 -2.89 -1.06 -12.98
CA PHE A 140 -1.76 -0.23 -12.55
C PHE A 140 -1.34 0.78 -13.62
N ASP A 141 -1.33 0.38 -14.89
CA ASP A 141 -1.05 1.26 -16.02
C ASP A 141 -2.07 2.40 -16.08
N TRP A 142 -3.35 2.06 -15.95
CA TRP A 142 -4.43 3.05 -15.93
C TRP A 142 -4.29 4.02 -14.74
N LEU A 143 -3.98 3.51 -13.55
CA LEU A 143 -3.78 4.36 -12.36
C LEU A 143 -2.58 5.28 -12.52
N ALA A 144 -1.45 4.78 -13.04
CA ALA A 144 -0.25 5.57 -13.27
C ALA A 144 -0.50 6.71 -14.26
N ALA A 145 -1.15 6.42 -15.39
CA ALA A 145 -1.53 7.43 -16.37
C ALA A 145 -2.52 8.45 -15.77
N SER A 146 -3.50 7.99 -14.99
CA SER A 146 -4.49 8.84 -14.33
C SER A 146 -3.86 9.80 -13.32
N ILE A 147 -2.89 9.34 -12.53
CA ILE A 147 -2.14 10.20 -11.60
C ILE A 147 -1.25 11.19 -12.37
N ALA A 148 -0.54 10.73 -13.41
CA ALA A 148 0.33 11.59 -14.21
C ALA A 148 -0.44 12.71 -14.92
N ALA A 149 -1.68 12.47 -15.33
CA ALA A 149 -2.56 13.48 -15.93
C ALA A 149 -2.95 14.60 -14.95
N ARG A 150 -2.69 14.45 -13.64
CA ARG A 150 -2.99 15.46 -12.60
C ARG A 150 -1.85 16.45 -12.38
N VAL A 151 -0.89 16.53 -13.30
CA VAL A 151 0.18 17.55 -13.26
C VAL A 151 -0.34 18.86 -13.85
N THR A 152 -0.07 19.99 -13.19
CA THR A 152 -0.48 21.34 -13.65
C THR A 152 0.60 22.11 -14.41
N GLY A 153 1.87 21.73 -14.30
CA GLY A 153 2.97 22.34 -15.05
C GLY A 153 4.33 21.82 -14.61
N SER A 154 5.29 21.82 -15.55
CA SER A 154 6.72 21.83 -15.23
C SER A 154 7.13 23.28 -14.98
N ARG A 155 7.89 23.55 -13.93
CA ARG A 155 8.56 24.86 -13.81
C ARG A 155 9.71 24.98 -14.80
#